data_AF-A0A934ZP56-F1
#
_entry.id   AF-A0A934ZP56-F1
#
_cell.length_a   1.000
_cell.length_b   1.000
_cell.length_c   1.000
_cell.angle_alpha   90.00
_cell.angle_beta   90.00
_cell.angle_gamma   90.00
#
_symmetry.space_group_name_H-M   'P 1'
#
loop_
_entity.id
_entity.type
_entity.pdbx_description
1 polymer ?
#
loop_
_entity_poly.entity_id
_entity_poly.type
_entity_poly.pdbx_seq_one_letter_code
_entity_poly.pdbx_strand_id
1 'polypeptide(L)' 'MTTYAMSLAESAHNAEAEAVANRAVTANPRSGQAWFVLAYARSQQRNRAGAAEARTRCIALGGTWANECRAIR' A
#
# COMPACT_ATOMS: atom_id res chain seq x y z
N MET A 1 10.12 -0.66 12.24
CA MET A 1 8.98 -1.53 12.60
C MET A 1 8.20 -1.80 11.33
N THR A 2 8.42 -2.95 10.69
CA THR A 2 7.58 -3.40 9.57
C THR A 2 6.18 -3.66 10.14
N THR A 3 5.18 -2.92 9.65
CA THR A 3 3.79 -3.15 10.06
C THR A 3 3.30 -4.49 9.56
N TYR A 4 2.37 -5.11 10.29
CA TYR A 4 1.79 -6.44 9.99
C TYR A 4 1.39 -6.65 8.52
N ALA A 5 0.88 -5.62 7.86
CA ALA A 5 0.48 -5.69 6.46
C ALA A 5 1.68 -5.65 5.47
N MET A 6 2.83 -5.10 5.89
CA MET A 6 4.10 -5.10 5.14
C MET A 6 4.77 -6.48 5.22
N SER A 7 4.80 -7.10 6.41
CA SER A 7 5.32 -8.48 6.56
C SER A 7 4.48 -9.50 5.77
N LEU A 8 3.15 -9.30 5.68
CA LEU A 8 2.28 -10.13 4.84
C LEU A 8 2.59 -9.98 3.34
N ALA A 9 2.88 -8.76 2.89
CA ALA A 9 3.26 -8.51 1.49
C ALA A 9 4.66 -9.05 1.14
N GLU A 10 5.56 -9.14 2.13
CA GLU A 10 6.87 -9.78 1.95
C GLU A 10 6.80 -11.31 1.97
N SER A 11 5.83 -11.89 2.69
CA SER A 11 5.70 -13.34 2.87
C SER A 11 4.90 -14.04 1.75
N ALA A 12 4.79 -13.45 0.57
CA ALA A 12 3.98 -13.92 -0.58
C ALA A 12 2.45 -14.01 -0.34
N HIS A 13 1.95 -13.62 0.83
CA HIS A 13 0.52 -13.50 1.16
C HIS A 13 -0.06 -12.16 0.69
N ASN A 14 0.19 -11.82 -0.57
CA ASN A 14 -0.15 -10.49 -1.10
C ASN A 14 -1.66 -10.20 -1.07
N ALA A 15 -2.51 -11.22 -1.23
CA ALA A 15 -3.97 -11.07 -1.16
C ALA A 15 -4.45 -10.70 0.24
N GLU A 16 -3.85 -11.29 1.29
CA GLU A 16 -4.16 -10.96 2.68
C GLU A 16 -3.63 -9.56 3.03
N ALA A 17 -2.42 -9.22 2.57
CA ALA A 17 -1.86 -7.88 2.71
C ALA A 17 -2.77 -6.82 2.06
N GLU A 18 -3.28 -7.09 0.86
CA GLU A 18 -4.25 -6.22 0.20
C GLU A 18 -5.56 -6.10 1.00
N ALA A 19 -6.09 -7.20 1.54
CA ALA A 19 -7.32 -7.16 2.34
C ALA A 19 -7.16 -6.31 3.61
N VAL A 20 -6.03 -6.48 4.31
CA VAL A 20 -5.71 -5.68 5.51
C VAL A 20 -5.49 -4.22 5.15
N ALA A 21 -4.75 -3.93 4.08
CA ALA A 21 -4.50 -2.57 3.64
C ALA A 21 -5.79 -1.88 3.17
N ASN A 22 -6.69 -2.59 2.48
CA ASN A 22 -8.01 -2.09 2.10
C ASN A 22 -8.84 -1.69 3.33
N ARG A 23 -8.85 -2.54 4.37
CA ARG A 23 -9.53 -2.19 5.63
C ARG A 23 -8.89 -0.95 6.28
N ALA A 24 -7.56 -0.84 6.23
CA ALA A 24 -6.85 0.30 6.80
C ALA A 24 -7.14 1.62 6.06
N VAL A 25 -7.19 1.62 4.73
CA VAL A 25 -7.55 2.83 3.94
C VAL A 25 -9.03 3.17 4.08
N THR A 26 -9.92 2.19 4.27
CA THR A 26 -11.34 2.44 4.55
C THR A 26 -11.54 3.03 5.95
N ALA A 27 -10.83 2.51 6.96
CA ALA A 27 -10.90 3.01 8.33
C ALA A 27 -10.23 4.38 8.49
N ASN A 28 -9.10 4.60 7.82
CA ASN A 28 -8.39 5.88 7.79
C ASN A 28 -7.88 6.19 6.38
N PRO A 29 -8.68 6.89 5.56
CA PRO A 29 -8.31 7.24 4.19
C PRO A 29 -7.16 8.26 4.11
N ARG A 30 -6.76 8.86 5.24
CA ARG A 30 -5.62 9.80 5.30
C ARG A 30 -4.31 9.12 5.72
N SER A 31 -4.30 7.81 5.91
CA SER A 31 -3.09 7.06 6.27
C SER A 31 -2.23 6.78 5.04
N GLY A 32 -1.17 7.58 4.85
CA GLY A 32 -0.19 7.34 3.78
C GLY A 32 0.46 5.94 3.84
N GLN A 33 0.66 5.42 5.05
CA GLN A 33 1.17 4.06 5.26
C GLN A 33 0.23 2.98 4.72
N ALA A 34 -1.08 3.12 4.96
CA ALA A 34 -2.07 2.16 4.48
C ALA A 34 -2.11 2.13 2.95
N TRP A 35 -2.04 3.31 2.32
CA TRP A 35 -1.96 3.42 0.87
C TRP A 35 -0.65 2.88 0.28
N PHE A 36 0.48 3.07 0.96
CA PHE A 36 1.75 2.46 0.58
C PHE A 36 1.66 0.93 0.54
N VAL A 37 1.18 0.32 1.62
CA VAL A 37 1.05 -1.14 1.69
C VAL A 37 0.07 -1.65 0.65
N LEU A 38 -1.04 -0.95 0.41
CA LEU A 38 -2.01 -1.34 -0.62
C LEU A 38 -1.36 -1.30 -2.03
N ALA A 39 -0.59 -0.24 -2.33
CA ALA A 39 0.12 -0.11 -3.59
C ALA A 39 1.17 -1.22 -3.78
N TYR A 40 1.93 -1.51 -2.72
CA TYR A 40 2.95 -2.56 -2.73
C TYR A 40 2.32 -3.94 -2.92
N ALA A 41 1.32 -4.32 -2.11
CA ALA A 41 0.63 -5.60 -2.21
C ALA A 41 -0.01 -5.82 -3.60
N ARG A 42 -0.61 -4.78 -4.19
CA ARG A 42 -1.17 -4.86 -5.55
C ARG A 42 -0.09 -4.97 -6.63
N SER A 43 1.05 -4.29 -6.45
CA SER A 43 2.19 -4.40 -7.37
C SER A 43 2.75 -5.83 -7.39
N GLN A 44 2.92 -6.44 -6.21
CA GLN A 44 3.37 -7.84 -6.07
C GLN A 44 2.38 -8.84 -6.71
N GLN A 45 1.09 -8.52 -6.75
CA GLN A 45 0.05 -9.31 -7.44
C GLN A 45 -0.02 -9.03 -8.96
N ARG A 46 0.89 -8.24 -9.52
CA ARG A 46 0.85 -7.75 -10.91
C ARG A 46 -0.41 -6.95 -11.26
N ASN A 47 -1.17 -6.49 -10.27
CA ASN A 47 -2.30 -5.57 -10.46
C ASN A 47 -1.77 -4.13 -10.60
N ARG A 48 -1.20 -3.84 -11.79
CA ARG A 48 -0.57 -2.54 -12.08
C ARG A 48 -1.55 -1.37 -11.98
N ALA A 49 -2.79 -1.56 -12.44
CA ALA A 49 -3.82 -0.53 -12.39
C ALA A 49 -4.18 -0.16 -10.95
N GLY A 50 -4.47 -1.17 -10.11
CA GLY A 50 -4.80 -0.95 -8.70
C GLY A 50 -3.61 -0.43 -7.88
N ALA A 51 -2.38 -0.83 -8.22
CA ALA A 51 -1.17 -0.31 -7.60
C ALA A 51 -0.95 1.17 -7.93
N ALA A 52 -1.16 1.57 -9.20
CA ALA A 52 -1.02 2.96 -9.63
C ALA A 52 -2.04 3.89 -8.94
N GLU A 53 -3.28 3.43 -8.77
CA GLU A 53 -4.30 4.17 -8.02
C GLU A 53 -3.88 4.39 -6.56
N ALA A 54 -3.52 3.32 -5.86
CA ALA A 54 -3.12 3.38 -4.45
C ALA A 54 -1.84 4.23 -4.27
N ARG A 55 -0.89 4.12 -5.19
CA ARG A 55 0.33 4.93 -5.24
C ARG A 55 -0.01 6.42 -5.41
N THR A 56 -0.92 6.75 -6.31
CA THR A 56 -1.35 8.14 -6.56
C THR A 56 -1.98 8.75 -5.31
N ARG A 57 -2.86 8.00 -4.64
CA ARG A 57 -3.48 8.40 -3.36
C ARG A 57 -2.44 8.61 -2.27
N CYS A 58 -1.49 7.69 -2.14
CA CYS A 58 -0.40 7.83 -1.17
C CYS A 58 0.45 9.08 -1.41
N ILE A 59 0.82 9.36 -2.66
CA ILE A 59 1.60 10.55 -3.03
C ILE A 59 0.81 11.82 -2.75
N ALA A 60 -0.49 11.83 -3.08
CA ALA A 60 -1.38 12.97 -2.88
C ALA A 60 -1.58 13.32 -1.39
N LEU A 61 -1.53 12.32 -0.50
CA LEU A 61 -1.60 12.56 0.94
C LEU A 61 -0.35 13.25 1.51
N GLY A 62 0.79 13.15 0.82
CA GLY A 62 2.03 13.76 1.27
C GLY A 62 2.64 13.08 2.50
N GLY A 63 3.61 13.77 3.13
CA GLY A 63 4.32 13.30 4.31
C GLY A 63 5.38 12.23 4.01
N THR A 64 5.83 11.55 5.06
CA THR A 64 6.94 10.59 5.00
C THR A 64 6.73 9.46 3.97
N TRP A 65 5.49 9.00 3.79
CA TRP A 65 5.15 7.89 2.90
C TRP A 65 5.06 8.28 1.42
N ALA A 66 4.95 9.57 1.09
CA ALA A 66 4.84 9.99 -0.31
C ALA A 66 6.12 9.68 -1.10
N ASN A 67 7.30 9.77 -0.46
CA ASN A 67 8.57 9.40 -1.09
C ASN A 67 8.69 7.89 -1.28
N GLU A 68 8.29 7.10 -0.28
CA GLU A 68 8.25 5.63 -0.36
C GLU A 68 7.32 5.16 -1.49
N CYS A 69 6.14 5.76 -1.60
CA CYS A 69 5.19 5.45 -2.67
C CYS A 69 5.72 5.83 -4.06
N ARG A 70 6.57 6.86 -4.18
CA ARG A 70 7.24 7.17 -5.46
C ARG A 70 8.23 6.08 -5.86
N ALA A 71 8.87 5.40 -4.90
CA ALA A 71 9.85 4.35 -5.15
C ALA A 71 9.22 3.03 -5.65
N ILE A 72 7.91 2.83 -5.45
CA ILE A 72 7.18 1.70 -6.03
C ILE A 72 7.15 1.86 -7.56
N ARG A 73 7.82 0.97 -8.28
CA ARG A 73 7.96 0.95 -9.75
C ARG A 73 6.97 -0.02 -10.41
#